data_AF-A0A953G2B9-F1
#
_entry.id   AF-A0A953G2B9-F1
#
_cell.length_a   1.000
_cell.length_b   1.000
_cell.length_c   1.000
_cell.angle_alpha   90.00
_cell.angle_beta   90.00
_cell.angle_gamma   90.00
#
_symmetry.space_group_name_H-M   'P 1'
#
loop_
_entity.id
_entity.type
_entity.pdbx_description
1 polymer ?
#
loop_
_entity_poly.entity_id
_entity_poly.type
_entity_poly.pdbx_seq_one_letter_code
_entity_poly.pdbx_strand_id
1 'polypeptide(L)'
;MPIAEKDRYNLASGSLWEPLRGYSRAVKVGDQLFISGTTAVDQTGEVVGPNDAFEQTRYVIRVINKILREAGFKPTDIVRTRLYVTDMSKWKEYARAHREAFENIRPASSIVQVTKLVDPRLMIEMEAEAVLGSHLVETLKIVYPET
;
A
#
# COMPACT_ATOMS: atom_id res chain seq x y z
N MET A 1 -28.96 -19.24 -5.35
CA MET A 1 -27.82 -19.56 -6.24
C MET A 1 -26.62 -19.88 -5.35
N PRO A 2 -25.91 -21.01 -5.54
CA PRO A 2 -24.68 -21.26 -4.81
C PRO A 2 -23.64 -20.19 -5.20
N ILE A 3 -22.93 -19.65 -4.22
CA ILE A 3 -21.83 -18.71 -4.42
C ILE A 3 -20.65 -19.51 -5.00
N ALA A 4 -20.06 -19.04 -6.10
CA ALA A 4 -18.86 -19.67 -6.64
C ALA A 4 -17.74 -19.62 -5.58
N GLU A 5 -17.17 -20.77 -5.24
CA GLU A 5 -16.02 -20.85 -4.35
C GLU A 5 -14.81 -20.12 -4.97
N LYS A 6 -14.00 -19.48 -4.12
CA LYS A 6 -12.79 -18.77 -4.53
C LYS A 6 -11.61 -19.31 -3.74
N ASP A 7 -10.55 -19.68 -4.44
CA ASP A 7 -9.28 -20.01 -3.80
C ASP A 7 -8.69 -18.79 -3.10
N ARG A 8 -8.16 -19.02 -1.90
CA ARG A 8 -7.47 -18.02 -1.08
C ARG A 8 -6.04 -18.46 -0.83
N TYR A 9 -5.10 -17.56 -1.07
CA TYR A 9 -3.68 -17.74 -0.77
C TYR A 9 -3.22 -16.66 0.19
N ASN A 10 -2.70 -17.06 1.34
CA ASN A 10 -2.04 -16.16 2.28
C ASN A 10 -0.55 -16.11 1.97
N LEU A 11 -0.01 -14.93 1.69
CA LEU A 11 1.40 -14.72 1.45
C LEU A 11 2.07 -14.31 2.76
N ALA A 12 3.08 -15.05 3.19
CA ALA A 12 3.88 -14.73 4.37
C ALA A 12 5.23 -14.16 3.95
N SER A 13 5.71 -13.17 4.70
CA SER A 13 7.05 -12.61 4.54
C SER A 13 8.09 -13.34 5.38
N GLY A 14 7.66 -14.20 6.33
CA GLY A 14 8.53 -14.82 7.32
C GLY A 14 8.84 -13.89 8.49
N SER A 15 8.12 -12.78 8.61
CA SER A 15 8.29 -11.84 9.71
C SER A 15 7.79 -12.46 11.00
N LEU A 16 8.56 -12.30 12.09
CA LEU A 16 8.15 -12.75 13.43
C LEU A 16 6.79 -12.16 13.87
N TRP A 17 6.40 -11.01 13.33
CA TRP A 17 5.14 -10.35 13.65
C TRP A 17 3.91 -11.05 13.08
N GLU A 18 4.03 -11.76 11.96
CA GLU A 18 2.89 -12.42 11.28
C GLU A 18 2.21 -13.46 12.18
N PRO A 19 2.92 -14.44 12.77
CA PRO A 19 2.30 -15.38 13.71
C PRO A 19 1.91 -14.72 15.03
N LEU A 20 2.68 -13.73 15.51
CA LEU A 20 2.39 -13.05 16.79
C LEU A 20 1.13 -12.19 16.75
N ARG A 21 0.87 -11.52 15.62
CA ARG A 21 -0.30 -10.63 15.44
C ARG A 21 -1.45 -11.25 14.65
N GLY A 22 -1.23 -12.39 14.01
CA GLY A 22 -2.28 -13.10 13.25
C GLY A 22 -2.63 -12.45 11.92
N TYR A 23 -1.63 -12.00 11.15
CA TYR A 23 -1.84 -11.44 9.81
C TYR A 23 -0.88 -12.07 8.78
N SER A 24 -1.22 -11.93 7.50
CA SER A 24 -0.36 -12.32 6.37
C SER A 24 0.17 -11.05 5.70
N ARG A 25 1.37 -11.08 5.12
CA ARG A 25 1.91 -9.95 4.34
C ARG A 25 0.93 -9.47 3.26
N ALA A 26 0.28 -10.42 2.60
CA ALA A 26 -0.83 -10.16 1.70
C ALA A 26 -1.76 -11.38 1.65
N VAL A 27 -2.98 -11.16 1.16
CA VAL A 27 -3.95 -12.22 0.89
C VAL A 27 -4.44 -12.07 -0.55
N LYS A 28 -4.33 -13.14 -1.33
CA LYS A 28 -4.88 -13.24 -2.68
C LYS A 28 -6.17 -14.03 -2.66
N VAL A 29 -7.23 -13.51 -3.28
CA VAL A 29 -8.53 -14.20 -3.45
C VAL A 29 -9.00 -14.02 -4.89
N GLY A 30 -8.95 -15.09 -5.69
CA GLY A 30 -9.18 -14.98 -7.13
C GLY A 30 -8.22 -14.00 -7.80
N ASP A 31 -8.75 -12.94 -8.39
CA ASP A 31 -8.03 -11.86 -9.07
C ASP A 31 -7.63 -10.70 -8.16
N GLN A 32 -8.05 -10.70 -6.90
CA GLN A 32 -7.77 -9.60 -5.96
C GLN A 32 -6.57 -9.92 -5.07
N LEU A 33 -5.77 -8.89 -4.78
CA LEU A 33 -4.69 -8.92 -3.80
C LEU A 33 -4.87 -7.80 -2.78
N PHE A 34 -4.89 -8.16 -1.51
CA PHE A 34 -4.97 -7.25 -0.38
C PHE A 34 -3.63 -7.25 0.34
N ILE A 35 -2.91 -6.13 0.33
CA ILE A 35 -1.59 -5.99 0.95
C ILE A 35 -1.77 -5.28 2.29
N SER A 36 -1.29 -5.92 3.36
CA SER A 36 -1.36 -5.36 4.71
C SER A 36 -0.51 -4.10 4.86
N GLY A 37 -0.80 -3.35 5.92
CA GLY A 37 -0.02 -2.18 6.32
C GLY A 37 1.48 -2.45 6.29
N THR A 38 2.17 -1.64 5.50
CA THR A 38 3.60 -1.76 5.24
C THR A 38 4.30 -0.50 5.73
N THR A 39 5.28 -0.67 6.61
CA THR A 39 6.08 0.40 7.22
C THR A 39 7.52 0.38 6.71
N ALA A 40 8.27 1.44 6.98
CA ALA A 40 9.66 1.60 6.55
C ALA A 40 10.65 0.88 7.47
N VAL A 41 10.48 -0.43 7.64
CA VAL A 41 11.38 -1.30 8.41
C VAL A 41 12.05 -2.30 7.47
N ASP A 42 13.37 -2.44 7.57
CA ASP A 42 14.12 -3.39 6.75
C ASP A 42 14.14 -4.83 7.30
N GLN A 43 14.85 -5.72 6.62
CA GLN A 43 14.94 -7.14 6.98
C GLN A 43 15.67 -7.39 8.30
N THR A 44 16.46 -6.42 8.77
CA THR A 44 17.15 -6.47 10.07
C THR A 44 16.28 -5.96 11.22
N GLY A 45 15.13 -5.34 10.90
CA GLY A 45 14.26 -4.71 11.88
C GLY A 45 14.54 -3.22 12.10
N GLU A 46 15.45 -2.63 11.33
CA GLU A 46 15.79 -1.22 11.46
C GLU A 46 14.89 -0.31 10.64
N VAL A 47 14.62 0.89 11.18
CA VAL A 47 13.82 1.91 10.50
C VAL A 47 14.67 2.59 9.44
N VAL A 48 14.19 2.52 8.19
CA VAL A 48 14.82 3.19 7.05
C VAL A 48 14.35 4.63 6.98
N GLY A 49 15.27 5.58 6.73
CA GLY A 49 14.93 7.01 6.59
C GLY A 49 14.30 7.63 7.85
N PRO A 50 14.91 7.51 9.05
CA PRO A 50 14.37 8.16 10.24
C PRO A 50 14.25 9.68 10.03
N ASN A 51 13.09 10.24 10.39
CA ASN A 51 12.73 11.64 10.17
C ASN A 51 12.63 12.09 8.69
N ASP A 52 12.61 11.15 7.74
CA ASP A 52 12.46 11.41 6.31
C ASP A 52 11.19 10.74 5.76
N ALA A 53 10.10 11.51 5.70
CA ALA A 53 8.82 11.00 5.20
C ALA A 53 8.89 10.57 3.73
N PHE A 54 9.70 11.25 2.92
CA PHE A 54 9.85 10.93 1.51
C PHE A 54 10.55 9.58 1.32
N GLU A 55 11.70 9.37 1.97
CA GLU A 55 12.44 8.10 1.87
C GLU A 55 11.65 6.94 2.50
N GLN A 56 10.97 7.15 3.64
CA GLN A 56 10.10 6.12 4.21
C GLN A 56 8.98 5.72 3.25
N THR A 57 8.32 6.69 2.61
CA THR A 57 7.25 6.41 1.64
C THR A 57 7.78 5.63 0.43
N ARG A 58 8.93 6.04 -0.11
CA ARG A 58 9.60 5.33 -1.21
C ARG A 58 9.96 3.89 -0.83
N TYR A 59 10.49 3.68 0.37
CA TYR A 59 10.81 2.36 0.88
C TYR A 59 9.57 1.48 0.95
N VAL A 60 8.49 1.98 1.55
CA VAL A 60 7.20 1.29 1.68
C VAL A 60 6.65 0.89 0.31
N ILE A 61 6.65 1.80 -0.66
CA ILE A 61 6.22 1.51 -2.03
C ILE A 61 7.09 0.42 -2.68
N ARG A 62 8.41 0.45 -2.46
CA ARG A 62 9.32 -0.59 -2.97
C ARG A 62 8.98 -1.97 -2.40
N VAL A 63 8.66 -2.06 -1.11
CA VAL A 63 8.23 -3.30 -0.45
C VAL A 63 6.90 -3.79 -1.04
N ILE A 64 5.92 -2.89 -1.20
CA ILE A 64 4.62 -3.21 -1.82
C ILE A 64 4.81 -3.73 -3.26
N ASN A 65 5.67 -3.09 -4.05
CA ASN A 65 5.99 -3.54 -5.40
C ASN A 65 6.68 -4.92 -5.41
N LYS A 66 7.47 -5.27 -4.39
CA LYS A 66 8.03 -6.63 -4.24
C LYS A 66 6.92 -7.65 -3.98
N ILE A 67 6.00 -7.36 -3.06
CA ILE A 67 4.86 -8.22 -2.72
C ILE A 67 3.98 -8.47 -3.94
N LEU A 68 3.67 -7.43 -4.71
CA LEU A 68 2.92 -7.55 -5.97
C LEU A 68 3.58 -8.55 -6.93
N ARG A 69 4.88 -8.38 -7.19
CA ARG A 69 5.62 -9.26 -8.12
C ARG A 69 5.62 -10.70 -7.65
N GLU A 70 5.85 -10.94 -6.36
CA GLU A 70 5.81 -12.28 -5.77
C GLU A 70 4.41 -12.92 -5.83
N ALA A 71 3.35 -12.11 -5.85
CA ALA A 71 1.97 -12.56 -6.02
C ALA A 71 1.53 -12.74 -7.50
N GLY A 72 2.38 -12.36 -8.47
CA GLY A 72 2.07 -12.38 -9.90
C GLY A 72 1.34 -11.14 -10.43
N PHE A 73 1.38 -10.02 -9.71
CA PHE A 73 0.77 -8.74 -10.06
C PHE A 73 1.83 -7.72 -10.51
N LYS A 74 1.36 -6.64 -11.14
CA LYS A 74 2.16 -5.48 -11.59
C LYS A 74 1.74 -4.24 -10.81
N PRO A 75 2.58 -3.19 -10.72
CA PRO A 75 2.19 -1.92 -10.11
C PRO A 75 0.93 -1.31 -10.72
N THR A 76 0.70 -1.50 -12.03
CA THR A 76 -0.50 -1.03 -12.74
C THR A 76 -1.79 -1.73 -12.31
N ASP A 77 -1.69 -2.89 -11.64
CA ASP A 77 -2.86 -3.57 -11.09
C ASP A 77 -3.34 -2.92 -9.77
N ILE A 78 -2.56 -2.01 -9.16
CA ILE A 78 -2.99 -1.29 -7.95
C ILE A 78 -4.15 -0.36 -8.30
N VAL A 79 -5.28 -0.60 -7.63
CA VAL A 79 -6.49 0.22 -7.76
C VAL A 79 -6.70 1.14 -6.57
N ARG A 80 -6.09 0.85 -5.42
CA ARG A 80 -6.20 1.68 -4.21
C ARG A 80 -4.93 1.67 -3.35
N THR A 81 -4.62 2.82 -2.76
CA THR A 81 -3.64 2.96 -1.67
C THR A 81 -4.25 3.71 -0.49
N ARG A 82 -3.87 3.37 0.75
CA ARG A 82 -4.22 4.14 1.96
C ARG A 82 -2.96 4.43 2.74
N LEU A 83 -2.68 5.71 2.99
CA LEU A 83 -1.50 6.17 3.71
C LEU A 83 -1.92 6.65 5.10
N TYR A 84 -1.36 6.04 6.14
CA TYR A 84 -1.49 6.47 7.53
C TYR A 84 -0.20 7.15 7.94
N VAL A 85 -0.24 8.45 8.24
CA VAL A 85 0.95 9.26 8.52
C VAL A 85 0.90 9.85 9.93
N THR A 86 2.05 10.09 10.56
CA THR A 86 2.09 10.67 11.92
C THR A 86 2.17 12.19 11.93
N ASP A 87 2.64 12.81 10.85
CA ASP A 87 2.77 14.26 10.71
C ASP A 87 2.26 14.72 9.34
N MET A 88 1.03 15.27 9.32
CA MET A 88 0.38 15.79 8.13
C MET A 88 1.02 17.10 7.62
N SER A 89 1.82 17.80 8.43
CA SER A 89 2.55 18.97 7.93
C SER A 89 3.51 18.59 6.79
N LYS A 90 3.95 17.32 6.77
CA LYS A 90 4.81 16.71 5.74
C LYS A 90 4.06 16.09 4.56
N TRP A 91 2.74 16.35 4.40
CA TRP A 91 1.91 15.75 3.33
C TRP A 91 2.55 15.80 1.93
N LYS A 92 3.28 16.89 1.61
CA LYS A 92 3.97 17.06 0.32
C LYS A 92 5.08 16.04 0.08
N GLU A 93 5.79 15.62 1.13
CA GLU A 93 6.85 14.61 1.05
C GLU A 93 6.26 13.23 0.72
N TYR A 94 5.21 12.81 1.44
CA TYR A 94 4.49 11.57 1.14
C TYR A 94 3.85 11.62 -0.26
N ALA A 95 3.21 12.73 -0.62
CA ALA A 95 2.57 12.91 -1.93
C ALA A 95 3.58 12.90 -3.09
N ARG A 96 4.77 13.47 -2.90
CA ARG A 96 5.83 13.43 -3.91
C ARG A 96 6.28 11.99 -4.17
N ALA A 97 6.59 11.22 -3.13
CA ALA A 97 6.99 9.82 -3.27
C ALA A 97 5.87 8.96 -3.90
N HIS A 98 4.61 9.19 -3.52
CA HIS A 98 3.46 8.53 -4.13
C HIS A 98 3.33 8.88 -5.61
N ARG A 99 3.43 10.16 -5.97
CA ARG A 99 3.37 10.62 -7.37
C ARG A 99 4.49 10.01 -8.21
N GLU A 100 5.72 9.96 -7.72
CA GLU A 100 6.86 9.33 -8.44
C GLU A 100 6.58 7.87 -8.81
N ALA A 101 5.81 7.14 -8.00
CA ALA A 101 5.46 5.75 -8.27
C ALA A 101 4.17 5.58 -9.09
N PHE A 102 3.20 6.49 -8.95
CA PHE A 102 1.82 6.27 -9.40
C PHE A 102 1.27 7.34 -10.35
N GLU A 103 2.07 8.29 -10.85
CA GLU A 103 1.56 9.39 -11.70
C GLU A 103 0.77 8.92 -12.93
N ASN A 104 1.14 7.77 -13.51
CA ASN A 104 0.46 7.17 -14.67
C ASN A 104 -0.59 6.10 -14.30
N ILE A 105 -0.65 5.71 -13.03
CA ILE A 105 -1.56 4.66 -12.52
C ILE A 105 -2.77 5.31 -11.84
N ARG A 106 -2.53 6.33 -11.02
CA ARG A 106 -3.53 7.15 -10.32
C ARG A 106 -4.58 6.31 -9.57
N PRO A 107 -4.15 5.42 -8.65
CA PRO A 107 -5.09 4.61 -7.87
C PRO A 107 -5.98 5.51 -7.01
N ALA A 108 -7.14 5.00 -6.60
CA ALA A 108 -7.91 5.62 -5.52
C ALA A 108 -6.99 5.78 -4.29
N SER A 109 -6.98 6.96 -3.66
CA SER A 109 -6.01 7.22 -2.60
C SER A 109 -6.60 8.01 -1.44
N SER A 110 -6.07 7.78 -0.26
CA SER A 110 -6.36 8.56 0.95
C SER A 110 -5.08 8.72 1.76
N ILE A 111 -4.91 9.89 2.36
CA ILE A 111 -3.87 10.17 3.35
C ILE A 111 -4.56 10.61 4.65
N VAL A 112 -4.28 9.93 5.74
CA VAL A 112 -4.92 10.15 7.03
C VAL A 112 -3.85 10.31 8.10
N GLN A 113 -3.97 11.35 8.93
CA GLN A 113 -3.09 11.48 10.09
C GLN A 113 -3.57 10.56 11.21
N VAL A 114 -2.65 9.76 11.75
CA VAL A 114 -2.84 8.96 12.96
C VAL A 114 -1.94 9.49 14.08
N THR A 115 -2.28 9.18 15.33
CA THR A 115 -1.52 9.70 16.47
C THR A 115 -0.14 9.05 16.62
N LYS A 116 -0.02 7.75 16.33
CA LYS A 116 1.23 6.97 16.44
C LYS A 116 1.22 5.75 15.51
N LEU A 117 2.41 5.26 15.17
CA LEU A 117 2.65 3.96 14.55
C LEU A 117 3.39 3.04 15.53
N VAL A 118 3.64 1.78 15.13
CA VAL A 118 4.23 0.75 16.00
C VAL A 118 5.64 1.10 16.53
N ASP A 119 6.40 1.93 15.80
CA ASP A 119 7.68 2.49 16.22
C ASP A 119 7.62 4.03 16.05
N PRO A 120 8.04 4.83 17.05
CA PRO A 120 7.95 6.29 16.99
C PRO A 120 8.82 6.94 15.90
N ARG A 121 9.81 6.22 15.36
CA ARG A 121 10.64 6.69 14.22
C ARG A 121 9.92 6.51 12.89
N LEU A 122 8.83 5.74 12.84
CA LEU A 122 8.00 5.57 11.65
C LEU A 122 7.07 6.76 11.46
N MET A 123 7.01 7.22 10.22
CA MET A 123 6.22 8.36 9.79
C MET A 123 5.04 7.96 8.89
N ILE A 124 5.11 6.76 8.31
CA ILE A 124 4.10 6.23 7.39
C ILE A 124 3.91 4.72 7.53
N GLU A 125 2.65 4.31 7.43
CA GLU A 125 2.22 2.95 7.12
C GLU A 125 1.29 3.01 5.91
N MET A 126 1.48 2.15 4.91
CA MET A 126 0.66 2.13 3.69
C MET A 126 0.05 0.76 3.43
N GLU A 127 -1.24 0.76 3.08
CA GLU A 127 -1.93 -0.40 2.49
C GLU A 127 -2.09 -0.23 0.98
N ALA A 128 -2.22 -1.35 0.28
CA ALA A 128 -2.55 -1.36 -1.15
C ALA A 128 -3.50 -2.51 -1.52
N GLU A 129 -4.39 -2.23 -2.47
CA GLU A 129 -5.29 -3.23 -3.07
C GLU A 129 -5.02 -3.27 -4.58
N ALA A 130 -4.95 -4.48 -5.14
CA ALA A 130 -4.72 -4.69 -6.57
C ALA A 130 -5.71 -5.70 -7.16
N VAL A 131 -6.02 -5.53 -8.45
CA VAL A 131 -6.90 -6.39 -9.24
C VAL A 131 -6.15 -6.85 -10.48
N LEU A 132 -5.92 -8.16 -10.60
CA LEU A 132 -5.07 -8.77 -11.62
C LEU A 132 -5.67 -8.53 -13.01
N GLY A 133 -4.86 -7.96 -13.91
CA GLY A 133 -5.27 -7.72 -15.30
C GLY A 133 -6.13 -6.47 -15.47
N SER A 134 -6.32 -5.69 -14.40
CA SER A 134 -6.90 -4.36 -14.52
C SER A 134 -5.93 -3.44 -15.26
N HIS A 135 -6.47 -2.64 -16.18
CA HIS A 135 -5.71 -1.64 -16.91
C HIS A 135 -6.60 -0.41 -17.15
N LEU A 136 -5.95 0.76 -17.18
CA LEU A 136 -6.65 2.01 -17.43
C LEU A 136 -7.15 2.03 -18.88
N VAL A 137 -8.47 2.09 -19.06
CA VAL A 137 -9.11 2.27 -20.37
C VAL A 137 -9.28 3.75 -20.66
N GLU A 138 -9.87 4.49 -19.72
CA GLU A 138 -10.09 5.93 -19.83
C GLU A 138 -10.22 6.58 -18.45
N THR A 139 -10.01 7.90 -18.37
CA THR A 139 -10.35 8.69 -17.18
C THR A 139 -11.68 9.42 -17.43
N LEU A 140 -12.72 8.97 -16.74
CA LEU A 140 -14.02 9.63 -16.75
C LEU A 140 -13.97 10.91 -15.90
N LYS A 141 -14.53 12.01 -16.42
CA LYS A 141 -14.64 13.27 -15.70
C LYS A 141 -15.94 13.30 -14.89
N ILE A 142 -15.84 13.51 -13.58
CA ILE A 142 -16.99 13.84 -12.74
C ILE A 142 -17.27 15.34 -12.90
N VAL A 143 -18.46 15.70 -13.36
CA VAL A 143 -18.91 17.09 -13.45
C VAL A 143 -19.65 17.43 -12.16
N TYR A 144 -19.12 18.37 -11.41
CA TYR A 144 -19.82 18.95 -10.26
C TYR A 144 -20.63 20.15 -10.74
N PRO A 145 -21.93 20.26 -10.41
CA PRO A 145 -22.68 21.46 -10.70
C PRO A 145 -22.03 22.66 -9.99
N GLU A 146 -22.01 23.82 -10.65
CA GLU A 146 -21.61 25.07 -10.01
C GLU A 146 -22.57 25.34 -8.83
N THR A 147 -22.00 25.67 -7.67
CA THR A 147 -22.74 26.10 -6.48
C THR A 147 -23.28 27.51 -6.64
#